data_AF-A0A7X7J4B9-F1
#
_entry.id   AF-A0A7X7J4B9-F1
#
_cell.length_a   1.000
_cell.length_b   1.000
_cell.length_c   1.000
_cell.angle_alpha   90.00
_cell.angle_beta   90.00
_cell.angle_gamma   90.00
#
_symmetry.space_group_name_H-M   'P 1'
#
loop_
_entity.id
_entity.type
_entity.pdbx_description
1 polymer ?
#
loop_
_entity_poly.entity_id
_entity_poly.type
_entity_poly.pdbx_seq_one_letter_code
_entity_poly.pdbx_strand_id
1 'polypeptide(L)'
;MIYKTYLSDSKYLLSIPETGMGYQIIEGQLTGSYVKKRYIVYNCDLIVDIDTDFHTYKKQIINRGYASILNESAKLNLKADSIRLVQRNYQNENKYVTESIELYNKRHSGRKGALENQKEYANGNEIFVRISAYEDDKRIDFLKKKLIDGTYTTTHNDYLDCINIVDNPIDRYALPNDENIKWAFYIQPNSVDILQRGIVQPAFGHQGGGIEAYFENGTSENTLITKREYGK
;
A
#
# COMPACT_ATOMS: atom_id res chain seq x y z
N MET A 1 -13.47 13.52 6.21
CA MET A 1 -12.61 14.35 7.04
C MET A 1 -11.25 13.68 7.15
N ILE A 2 -10.19 14.45 7.42
CA ILE A 2 -8.82 13.93 7.59
C ILE A 2 -8.43 14.01 9.06
N TYR A 3 -7.76 12.98 9.55
CA TYR A 3 -7.34 12.86 10.93
C TYR A 3 -5.94 12.26 11.03
N LYS A 4 -5.34 12.37 12.22
CA LYS A 4 -4.14 11.62 12.59
C LYS A 4 -4.46 10.54 13.63
N THR A 5 -3.70 9.45 13.60
CA THR A 5 -3.82 8.36 14.59
C THR A 5 -3.29 8.78 15.96
N TYR A 6 -3.75 8.09 17.00
CA TYR A 6 -2.99 8.01 18.25
C TYR A 6 -1.80 7.05 18.08
N LEU A 7 -0.76 7.23 18.89
CA LEU A 7 0.41 6.35 18.86
C LEU A 7 0.04 4.87 19.13
N SER A 8 -0.92 4.62 20.03
CA SER A 8 -1.45 3.28 20.29
C SER A 8 -2.09 2.67 19.04
N ASP A 9 -2.89 3.48 18.34
CA ASP A 9 -3.64 3.02 17.16
C ASP A 9 -2.69 2.80 15.99
N SER A 10 -1.70 3.67 15.81
CA SER A 10 -0.62 3.49 14.81
C SER A 10 0.11 2.16 15.01
N LYS A 11 0.45 1.81 16.26
CA LYS A 11 1.08 0.51 16.58
C LYS A 11 0.15 -0.67 16.27
N TYR A 12 -1.13 -0.55 16.58
CA TYR A 12 -2.11 -1.60 16.26
C TYR A 12 -2.30 -1.75 14.75
N LEU A 13 -2.48 -0.64 14.02
CA LEU A 13 -2.59 -0.61 12.56
C LEU A 13 -1.36 -1.23 11.90
N LEU A 14 -0.18 -1.01 12.44
CA LEU A 14 1.06 -1.62 11.97
C LEU A 14 1.10 -3.15 12.19
N SER A 15 0.43 -3.65 13.23
CA SER A 15 0.35 -5.08 13.55
C SER A 15 -0.64 -5.86 12.68
N ILE A 16 -1.54 -5.18 11.96
CA ILE A 16 -2.46 -5.81 11.02
C ILE A 16 -1.98 -5.58 9.56
N PRO A 17 -2.35 -6.46 8.62
CA PRO A 17 -1.83 -6.37 7.26
C PRO A 17 -2.34 -5.15 6.49
N GLU A 18 -1.61 -4.78 5.44
CA GLU A 18 -2.05 -3.82 4.43
C GLU A 18 -3.22 -4.36 3.58
N THR A 19 -4.00 -3.47 2.98
CA THR A 19 -5.00 -3.83 1.94
C THR A 19 -4.46 -3.67 0.51
N GLY A 20 -3.26 -3.09 0.40
CA GLY A 20 -2.49 -2.78 -0.80
C GLY A 20 -1.28 -1.96 -0.40
N MET A 21 -0.29 -1.83 -1.28
CA MET A 21 0.99 -1.20 -0.95
C MET A 21 0.81 0.22 -0.38
N GLY A 22 1.25 0.44 0.86
CA GLY A 22 1.28 1.76 1.50
C GLY A 22 0.00 2.19 2.23
N TYR A 23 -1.05 1.37 2.26
CA TYR A 23 -2.32 1.74 2.90
C TYR A 23 -3.14 0.58 3.45
N GLN A 24 -4.10 0.94 4.31
CA GLN A 24 -5.12 0.03 4.84
C GLN A 24 -6.51 0.63 4.65
N ILE A 25 -7.49 -0.18 4.26
CA ILE A 25 -8.90 0.16 4.40
C ILE A 25 -9.43 -0.49 5.66
N ILE A 26 -9.93 0.33 6.58
CA ILE A 26 -10.50 -0.14 7.85
C ILE A 26 -11.95 0.31 7.97
N GLU A 27 -12.76 -0.48 8.65
CA GLU A 27 -14.01 -0.05 9.27
C GLU A 27 -13.72 0.21 10.74
N GLY A 28 -14.22 1.33 11.27
CA GLY A 28 -14.08 1.66 12.68
C GLY A 28 -15.25 2.48 13.19
N GLN A 29 -15.48 2.40 14.50
CA GLN A 29 -16.49 3.17 15.21
C GLN A 29 -15.80 4.26 16.04
N LEU A 30 -16.29 5.49 15.94
CA LEU A 30 -15.82 6.58 16.79
C LEU A 30 -16.28 6.37 18.23
N THR A 31 -15.42 6.67 19.19
CA THR A 31 -15.78 6.65 20.61
C THR A 31 -16.96 7.60 20.86
N GLY A 32 -18.05 7.07 21.43
CA GLY A 32 -19.29 7.82 21.69
C GLY A 32 -20.28 7.90 20.51
N SER A 33 -19.94 7.33 19.35
CA SER A 33 -20.86 7.16 18.22
C SER A 33 -21.27 5.70 18.09
N TYR A 34 -22.49 5.39 17.62
CA TYR A 34 -22.88 4.04 17.22
C TYR A 34 -22.63 3.75 15.73
N VAL A 35 -22.26 4.76 14.97
CA VAL A 35 -22.07 4.67 13.52
C VAL A 35 -20.67 4.18 13.22
N LYS A 36 -20.60 3.09 12.45
CA LYS A 36 -19.39 2.60 11.82
C LYS A 36 -19.14 3.35 10.52
N LYS A 37 -17.88 3.66 10.27
CA LYS A 37 -17.42 4.32 9.06
C LYS A 37 -16.20 3.60 8.51
N ARG A 38 -15.99 3.73 7.22
CA ARG A 38 -14.79 3.26 6.55
C ARG A 38 -13.77 4.39 6.43
N TYR A 39 -12.51 4.00 6.52
CA TYR A 39 -11.38 4.89 6.43
C TYR A 39 -10.27 4.27 5.60
N ILE A 40 -9.52 5.11 4.89
CA ILE A 40 -8.20 4.77 4.36
C ILE A 40 -7.17 5.30 5.35
N VAL A 41 -6.18 4.47 5.67
CA VAL A 41 -5.07 4.81 6.54
C VAL A 41 -3.78 4.78 5.73
N TYR A 42 -3.09 5.91 5.65
CA TYR A 42 -1.79 6.05 4.97
C TYR A 42 -0.65 5.98 5.99
N ASN A 43 0.37 5.16 5.70
CA ASN A 43 1.55 4.95 6.54
C ASN A 43 1.24 4.72 8.04
N CYS A 44 0.08 4.11 8.34
CA CYS A 44 -0.45 3.90 9.69
C CYS A 44 -0.67 5.17 10.53
N ASP A 45 -0.70 6.36 9.92
CA ASP A 45 -0.68 7.65 10.62
C ASP A 45 -1.76 8.62 10.21
N LEU A 46 -2.06 8.70 8.91
CA LEU A 46 -3.06 9.61 8.38
C LEU A 46 -4.32 8.85 8.02
N ILE A 47 -5.44 9.20 8.66
CA ILE A 47 -6.74 8.57 8.44
C ILE A 47 -7.61 9.50 7.59
N VAL A 48 -8.21 8.97 6.53
CA VAL A 48 -9.17 9.69 5.68
C VAL A 48 -10.50 8.94 5.68
N ASP A 49 -11.57 9.64 6.08
CA ASP A 49 -12.94 9.15 5.95
C ASP A 49 -13.33 9.05 4.48
N ILE A 50 -13.72 7.85 4.04
CA ILE A 50 -14.07 7.58 2.65
C ILE A 50 -15.57 7.58 2.36
N ASP A 51 -16.41 7.57 3.40
CA ASP A 51 -17.87 7.50 3.26
C ASP A 51 -18.52 8.89 3.09
N THR A 52 -17.73 9.96 3.19
CA THR A 52 -18.20 11.36 3.12
C THR A 52 -17.80 12.06 1.83
N ASP A 53 -16.58 12.57 1.73
CA ASP A 53 -16.08 13.30 0.56
C ASP A 53 -14.61 12.96 0.29
N PHE A 54 -14.37 11.69 -0.04
CA PHE A 54 -13.02 11.17 -0.24
C PHE A 54 -12.23 11.97 -1.28
N HIS A 55 -12.86 12.37 -2.38
CA HIS A 55 -12.20 13.10 -3.47
C HIS A 55 -11.66 14.45 -3.02
N THR A 56 -12.43 15.20 -2.23
CA THR A 56 -11.97 16.48 -1.67
C THR A 56 -10.78 16.27 -0.73
N TYR A 57 -10.84 15.27 0.15
CA TYR A 57 -9.74 14.99 1.08
C TYR A 57 -8.48 14.49 0.37
N LYS A 58 -8.62 13.66 -0.65
CA LYS A 58 -7.53 13.22 -1.54
C LYS A 58 -6.83 14.43 -2.15
N LYS A 59 -7.59 15.36 -2.75
CA LYS A 59 -7.05 16.62 -3.31
C LYS A 59 -6.36 17.51 -2.28
N GLN A 60 -6.90 17.62 -1.08
CA GLN A 60 -6.27 18.41 0.00
C GLN A 60 -4.89 17.85 0.38
N ILE A 61 -4.75 16.53 0.45
CA ILE A 61 -3.46 15.88 0.75
C ILE A 61 -2.44 16.16 -0.35
N ILE A 62 -2.84 16.01 -1.62
CA ILE A 62 -1.96 16.26 -2.77
C ILE A 62 -1.47 17.72 -2.78
N ASN A 63 -2.38 18.67 -2.59
CA ASN A 63 -2.06 20.10 -2.73
C ASN A 63 -1.20 20.64 -1.57
N ARG A 64 -1.37 20.07 -0.36
CA ARG A 64 -0.75 20.60 0.86
C ARG A 64 0.44 19.75 1.32
N GLY A 65 0.52 18.50 0.86
CA GLY A 65 1.49 17.51 1.27
C GLY A 65 1.11 16.80 2.57
N TYR A 66 1.42 15.51 2.64
CA TYR A 66 1.09 14.63 3.75
C TYR A 66 1.59 15.15 5.10
N ALA A 67 2.85 15.59 5.18
CA ALA A 67 3.44 16.03 6.45
C ALA A 67 2.71 17.26 7.02
N SER A 68 2.31 18.22 6.18
CA SER A 68 1.54 19.40 6.61
C SER A 68 0.17 18.98 7.11
N ILE A 69 -0.56 18.18 6.33
CA ILE A 69 -1.89 17.69 6.71
C ILE A 69 -1.85 16.89 8.00
N LEU A 70 -0.89 15.97 8.15
CA LEU A 70 -0.75 15.13 9.34
C LEU A 70 -0.55 15.97 10.60
N ASN A 71 0.31 17.00 10.53
CA ASN A 71 0.59 17.86 11.67
C ASN A 71 -0.65 18.64 12.14
N GLU A 72 -1.43 19.17 11.20
CA GLU A 72 -2.62 19.98 11.47
C GLU A 72 -3.88 19.17 11.82
N SER A 73 -3.91 17.90 11.42
CA SER A 73 -5.08 17.06 11.60
C SER A 73 -5.39 16.81 13.08
N ALA A 74 -6.68 16.82 13.42
CA ALA A 74 -7.16 16.38 14.73
C ALA A 74 -6.95 14.88 14.89
N LYS A 75 -6.81 14.42 16.15
CA LYS A 75 -6.70 12.99 16.44
C LYS A 75 -8.07 12.32 16.30
N LEU A 76 -8.11 11.14 15.68
CA LEU A 76 -9.30 10.31 15.64
C LEU A 76 -9.29 9.31 16.78
N ASN A 77 -10.32 9.33 17.63
CA ASN A 77 -10.47 8.33 18.69
C ASN A 77 -11.40 7.21 18.18
N LEU A 78 -10.79 6.15 17.65
CA LEU A 78 -11.50 4.93 17.25
C LEU A 78 -11.57 3.97 18.43
N LYS A 79 -12.69 3.28 18.56
CA LYS A 79 -12.83 2.18 19.51
C LYS A 79 -11.97 1.01 19.00
N ALA A 80 -10.86 0.69 19.67
CA ALA A 80 -9.85 -0.24 19.15
C ALA A 80 -10.42 -1.64 18.79
N ASP A 81 -11.34 -2.16 19.60
CA ASP A 81 -12.04 -3.44 19.36
C ASP A 81 -13.04 -3.41 18.19
N SER A 82 -13.35 -2.22 17.66
CA SER A 82 -14.21 -2.04 16.49
C SER A 82 -13.44 -2.04 15.17
N ILE A 83 -12.11 -1.88 15.20
CA ILE A 83 -11.30 -1.75 13.99
C ILE A 83 -11.24 -3.10 13.27
N ARG A 84 -11.77 -3.13 12.05
CA ARG A 84 -11.76 -4.31 11.17
C ARG A 84 -11.15 -3.94 9.83
N LEU A 85 -10.28 -4.80 9.31
CA LEU A 85 -9.80 -4.66 7.95
C LEU A 85 -10.96 -4.91 6.98
N VAL A 86 -11.18 -3.99 6.05
CA VAL A 86 -12.15 -4.19 4.98
C VAL A 86 -11.40 -4.84 3.83
N GLN A 87 -11.69 -6.11 3.56
CA GLN A 87 -11.17 -6.77 2.37
C GLN A 87 -11.69 -6.04 1.13
N ARG A 88 -10.80 -5.86 0.15
CA ARG A 88 -11.11 -5.19 -1.11
C ARG A 88 -12.13 -6.06 -1.85
N ASN A 89 -13.39 -5.64 -1.93
CA ASN A 89 -14.35 -6.27 -2.83
C ASN A 89 -14.01 -5.82 -4.25
N TYR A 90 -13.19 -6.62 -4.94
CA TYR A 90 -12.66 -6.38 -6.29
C TYR A 90 -13.74 -6.23 -7.39
N GLN A 91 -15.02 -6.42 -7.07
CA GLN A 91 -16.11 -6.53 -8.07
C GLN A 91 -16.68 -5.18 -8.56
N ASN A 92 -16.32 -4.03 -7.97
CA ASN A 92 -17.05 -2.77 -8.19
C ASN A 92 -16.29 -1.64 -8.92
N GLU A 93 -15.00 -1.79 -9.23
CA GLU A 93 -14.25 -0.82 -10.05
C GLU A 93 -13.87 -1.43 -11.41
N ASN A 94 -14.85 -1.48 -12.32
CA ASN A 94 -14.66 -1.96 -13.68
C ASN A 94 -13.93 -0.92 -14.55
N LYS A 95 -12.67 -0.62 -14.23
CA LYS A 95 -11.72 0.01 -15.17
C LYS A 95 -10.89 -1.09 -15.81
N TYR A 96 -11.31 -1.51 -16.99
CA TYR A 96 -10.53 -2.44 -17.79
C TYR A 96 -9.35 -1.71 -18.44
N VAL A 97 -8.16 -2.29 -18.33
CA VAL A 97 -7.01 -1.89 -19.14
C VAL A 97 -7.32 -2.31 -20.58
N THR A 98 -7.12 -1.43 -21.55
CA THR A 98 -7.26 -1.84 -22.96
C THR A 98 -6.05 -2.69 -23.36
N GLU A 99 -6.24 -3.64 -24.27
CA GLU A 99 -5.17 -4.52 -24.76
C GLU A 99 -3.94 -3.73 -25.26
N SER A 100 -4.16 -2.55 -25.85
CA SER A 100 -3.10 -1.62 -26.26
C SER A 100 -2.28 -1.07 -25.09
N ILE A 101 -2.90 -0.77 -23.95
CA ILE A 101 -2.23 -0.30 -22.74
C ILE A 101 -1.50 -1.47 -22.07
N GLU A 102 -2.06 -2.68 -22.06
CA GLU A 102 -1.37 -3.87 -21.53
C GLU A 102 -0.05 -4.14 -22.26
N LEU A 103 -0.09 -4.14 -23.59
CA LEU A 103 1.07 -4.38 -24.43
C LEU A 103 2.12 -3.26 -24.31
N TYR A 104 1.69 -2.00 -24.39
CA TYR A 104 2.62 -0.87 -24.36
C TYR A 104 3.20 -0.61 -22.96
N ASN A 105 2.35 -0.64 -21.92
CA ASN A 105 2.75 -0.39 -20.53
C ASN A 105 3.19 -1.65 -19.77
N LYS A 106 3.29 -2.81 -20.46
CA LYS A 106 3.60 -4.10 -19.83
C LYS A 106 2.74 -4.36 -18.58
N ARG A 107 1.46 -4.03 -18.68
CA ARG A 107 0.49 -4.21 -17.60
C ARG A 107 -0.27 -5.51 -17.81
N HIS A 108 -0.79 -6.05 -16.72
CA HIS A 108 -1.54 -7.30 -16.69
C HIS A 108 -3.01 -7.02 -16.35
N SER A 109 -3.94 -7.79 -16.92
CA SER A 109 -5.36 -7.73 -16.57
C SER A 109 -5.96 -9.12 -16.32
N GLY A 110 -7.15 -9.15 -15.72
CA GLY A 110 -7.99 -10.35 -15.59
C GLY A 110 -7.43 -11.45 -14.68
N ARG A 111 -6.31 -11.21 -14.00
CA ARG A 111 -5.67 -12.16 -13.07
C ARG A 111 -6.00 -11.81 -11.62
N LYS A 112 -5.81 -12.79 -10.74
CA LYS A 112 -6.05 -12.71 -9.30
C LYS A 112 -5.06 -11.80 -8.56
N GLY A 113 -5.52 -11.14 -7.49
CA GLY A 113 -4.64 -10.43 -6.55
C GLY A 113 -3.78 -11.40 -5.74
N ALA A 114 -2.77 -10.88 -5.03
CA ALA A 114 -1.77 -11.71 -4.32
C ALA A 114 -2.42 -12.70 -3.33
N LEU A 115 -3.36 -12.21 -2.50
CA LEU A 115 -4.02 -13.03 -1.48
C LEU A 115 -4.86 -14.19 -2.02
N GLU A 116 -5.22 -14.15 -3.30
CA GLU A 116 -6.01 -15.18 -3.97
C GLU A 116 -5.15 -16.25 -4.66
N ASN A 117 -3.82 -16.08 -4.67
CA ASN A 117 -2.86 -17.02 -5.24
C ASN A 117 -2.19 -17.88 -4.16
N GLN A 118 -1.49 -18.93 -4.57
CA GLN A 118 -0.81 -19.84 -3.64
C GLN A 118 0.38 -19.18 -2.94
N LYS A 119 0.61 -19.56 -1.69
CA LYS A 119 1.81 -19.21 -0.94
C LYS A 119 3.01 -19.99 -1.50
N GLU A 120 4.13 -19.31 -1.64
CA GLU A 120 5.38 -19.89 -2.12
C GLU A 120 6.57 -19.35 -1.33
N TYR A 121 7.63 -20.16 -1.26
CA TYR A 121 8.89 -19.73 -0.69
C TYR A 121 9.60 -18.78 -1.66
N ALA A 122 10.21 -17.72 -1.13
CA ALA A 122 11.18 -16.94 -1.87
C ALA A 122 12.34 -17.84 -2.32
N ASN A 123 13.04 -17.44 -3.38
CA ASN A 123 14.16 -18.22 -3.91
C ASN A 123 15.52 -17.79 -3.31
N GLY A 124 15.55 -16.77 -2.43
CA GLY A 124 16.77 -16.25 -1.83
C GLY A 124 17.57 -15.26 -2.71
N ASN A 125 17.22 -15.11 -3.99
CA ASN A 125 18.01 -14.36 -4.97
C ASN A 125 17.23 -13.19 -5.59
N GLU A 126 15.92 -13.34 -5.75
CA GLU A 126 15.06 -12.33 -6.34
C GLU A 126 14.97 -11.09 -5.47
N ILE A 127 14.85 -9.94 -6.12
CA ILE A 127 14.69 -8.65 -5.48
C ILE A 127 13.24 -8.20 -5.65
N PHE A 128 12.69 -7.69 -4.56
CA PHE A 128 11.41 -7.00 -4.50
C PHE A 128 11.66 -5.54 -4.21
N VAL A 129 10.75 -4.69 -4.68
CA VAL A 129 10.82 -3.26 -4.46
C VAL A 129 9.55 -2.82 -3.78
N ARG A 130 9.68 -2.24 -2.60
CA ARG A 130 8.60 -1.46 -1.99
C ARG A 130 8.77 -0.02 -2.43
N ILE A 131 7.73 0.57 -3.00
CA ILE A 131 7.72 1.99 -3.35
C ILE A 131 6.91 2.77 -2.32
N SER A 132 7.29 4.02 -2.08
CA SER A 132 6.59 4.87 -1.11
C SER A 132 6.72 6.35 -1.43
N ALA A 133 5.71 7.11 -1.02
CA ALA A 133 5.81 8.57 -0.91
C ALA A 133 6.63 9.00 0.33
N TYR A 134 6.84 8.09 1.29
CA TYR A 134 7.40 8.37 2.60
C TYR A 134 8.82 7.80 2.74
N GLU A 135 9.75 8.61 3.25
CA GLU A 135 11.12 8.16 3.49
C GLU A 135 11.19 7.16 4.66
N ASP A 136 10.30 7.37 5.64
CA ASP A 136 10.08 6.60 6.85
C ASP A 136 8.86 5.69 6.71
N ASP A 137 8.76 4.97 5.59
CA ASP A 137 7.69 3.98 5.39
C ASP A 137 7.69 2.96 6.53
N LYS A 138 6.61 2.95 7.32
CA LYS A 138 6.53 2.19 8.57
C LYS A 138 6.51 0.69 8.35
N ARG A 139 6.22 0.22 7.13
CA ARG A 139 6.33 -1.21 6.81
C ARG A 139 7.77 -1.69 6.65
N ILE A 140 8.73 -0.78 6.68
CA ILE A 140 10.15 -1.09 6.76
C ILE A 140 10.61 -0.97 8.21
N ASP A 141 11.09 -2.07 8.78
CA ASP A 141 11.88 -2.02 10.01
C ASP A 141 13.33 -1.70 9.64
N PHE A 142 13.74 -0.44 9.79
CA PHE A 142 15.09 0.00 9.47
C PHE A 142 16.16 -0.48 10.47
N LEU A 143 15.76 -0.83 11.70
CA LEU A 143 16.69 -1.34 12.71
C LEU A 143 17.04 -2.80 12.41
N LYS A 144 16.01 -3.61 12.14
CA LYS A 144 16.16 -5.03 11.77
C LYS A 144 16.40 -5.24 10.27
N LYS A 145 16.33 -4.16 9.49
CA LYS A 145 16.51 -4.15 8.03
C LYS A 145 15.64 -5.18 7.33
N LYS A 146 14.32 -5.09 7.51
CA LYS A 146 13.35 -6.05 6.94
C LYS A 146 12.00 -5.43 6.64
N LEU A 147 11.20 -6.12 5.83
CA LEU A 147 9.76 -5.91 5.80
C LEU A 147 9.12 -6.46 7.08
N ILE A 148 8.17 -5.72 7.64
CA ILE A 148 7.31 -6.23 8.70
C ILE A 148 6.17 -7.09 8.13
N ASP A 149 5.44 -7.74 9.02
CA ASP A 149 4.32 -8.61 8.71
C ASP A 149 3.20 -7.87 7.94
N GLY A 150 2.57 -8.60 7.02
CA GLY A 150 1.45 -8.12 6.23
C GLY A 150 1.77 -7.01 5.24
N THR A 151 2.97 -7.02 4.66
CA THR A 151 3.47 -5.94 3.79
C THR A 151 3.38 -6.31 2.30
N TYR A 152 2.95 -5.35 1.48
CA TYR A 152 2.99 -5.45 0.01
C TYR A 152 4.24 -4.79 -0.58
N THR A 153 4.67 -5.35 -1.70
CA THR A 153 5.75 -4.88 -2.58
C THR A 153 5.41 -5.16 -4.04
N THR A 154 6.27 -4.76 -4.96
CA THR A 154 6.31 -5.27 -6.35
C THR A 154 7.59 -6.07 -6.59
N THR A 155 7.66 -6.81 -7.70
CA THR A 155 8.91 -7.44 -8.16
C THR A 155 9.86 -6.39 -8.73
N HIS A 156 11.15 -6.65 -8.68
CA HIS A 156 12.14 -5.74 -9.29
C HIS A 156 11.94 -5.59 -10.80
N ASN A 157 11.54 -6.66 -11.50
CA ASN A 157 11.28 -6.59 -12.94
C ASN A 157 10.10 -5.67 -13.27
N ASP A 158 9.00 -5.78 -12.54
CA ASP A 158 7.81 -4.93 -12.73
C ASP A 158 8.09 -3.46 -12.37
N TYR A 159 8.90 -3.23 -11.33
CA TYR A 159 9.41 -1.90 -10.99
C TYR A 159 10.25 -1.30 -12.13
N LEU A 160 11.19 -2.07 -12.69
CA LEU A 160 12.02 -1.62 -13.81
C LEU A 160 11.18 -1.38 -15.07
N ASP A 161 10.20 -2.22 -15.35
CA ASP A 161 9.27 -2.03 -16.45
C ASP A 161 8.52 -0.69 -16.30
N CYS A 162 7.99 -0.41 -15.11
CA CYS A 162 7.34 0.86 -14.80
C CYS A 162 8.25 2.06 -15.07
N ILE A 163 9.53 2.00 -14.70
CA ILE A 163 10.48 3.09 -14.91
C ILE A 163 10.86 3.25 -16.39
N ASN A 164 11.22 2.14 -17.04
CA ASN A 164 11.79 2.15 -18.39
C ASN A 164 10.79 2.67 -19.43
N ILE A 165 9.50 2.40 -19.22
CA ILE A 165 8.42 2.87 -20.11
C ILE A 165 7.80 4.19 -19.62
N VAL A 166 8.32 4.76 -18.52
CA VAL A 166 7.83 5.99 -17.89
C VAL A 166 6.33 5.89 -17.55
N ASP A 167 5.92 4.75 -16.99
CA ASP A 167 4.56 4.52 -16.50
C ASP A 167 4.34 5.22 -15.15
N ASN A 168 3.08 5.53 -14.85
CA ASN A 168 2.71 6.15 -13.58
C ASN A 168 2.60 5.06 -12.48
N PRO A 169 3.49 5.06 -11.45
CA PRO A 169 3.43 4.05 -10.40
C PRO A 169 2.15 4.12 -9.56
N ILE A 170 1.59 5.32 -9.33
CA ILE A 170 0.33 5.48 -8.59
C ILE A 170 -0.79 4.73 -9.31
N ASP A 171 -0.84 4.85 -10.63
CA ASP A 171 -1.86 4.19 -11.45
C ASP A 171 -1.60 2.69 -11.62
N ARG A 172 -0.34 2.29 -11.86
CA ARG A 172 0.08 0.88 -12.02
C ARG A 172 -0.18 0.04 -10.77
N TYR A 173 0.05 0.61 -9.59
CA TYR A 173 -0.14 -0.06 -8.30
C TYR A 173 -1.43 0.35 -7.57
N ALA A 174 -2.33 1.05 -8.26
CA ALA A 174 -3.64 1.49 -7.76
C ALA A 174 -3.59 2.07 -6.33
N LEU A 175 -2.67 3.01 -6.12
CA LEU A 175 -2.42 3.62 -4.82
C LEU A 175 -3.51 4.67 -4.50
N PRO A 176 -4.05 4.71 -3.27
CA PRO A 176 -5.05 5.71 -2.89
C PRO A 176 -4.46 7.09 -2.63
N ASN A 177 -3.14 7.17 -2.38
CA ASN A 177 -2.43 8.43 -2.27
C ASN A 177 -1.79 8.77 -3.62
N ASP A 178 -2.16 9.91 -4.20
CA ASP A 178 -1.54 10.40 -5.43
C ASP A 178 -0.34 11.33 -5.14
N GLU A 179 0.16 11.39 -3.91
CA GLU A 179 1.47 12.00 -3.71
C GLU A 179 2.51 11.26 -4.55
N ASN A 180 3.41 12.03 -5.15
CA ASN A 180 4.49 11.48 -5.94
C ASN A 180 5.28 10.46 -5.12
N ILE A 181 5.49 9.29 -5.71
CA ILE A 181 6.39 8.27 -5.18
C ILE A 181 7.81 8.82 -5.22
N LYS A 182 8.45 8.84 -4.05
CA LYS A 182 9.77 9.45 -3.85
C LYS A 182 10.82 8.41 -3.52
N TRP A 183 10.44 7.27 -2.96
CA TRP A 183 11.36 6.30 -2.40
C TRP A 183 11.11 4.90 -2.94
N ALA A 184 12.18 4.15 -3.11
CA ALA A 184 12.20 2.73 -3.43
C ALA A 184 13.10 2.00 -2.42
N PHE A 185 12.56 0.95 -1.81
CA PHE A 185 13.24 0.08 -0.85
C PHE A 185 13.41 -1.30 -1.47
N TYR A 186 14.66 -1.71 -1.64
CA TYR A 186 15.03 -2.96 -2.29
C TYR A 186 15.20 -4.06 -1.24
N ILE A 187 14.42 -5.12 -1.39
CA ILE A 187 14.34 -6.25 -0.45
C ILE A 187 14.77 -7.52 -1.18
N GLN A 188 15.73 -8.25 -0.63
CA GLN A 188 16.07 -9.59 -1.06
C GLN A 188 15.71 -10.57 0.05
N PRO A 189 14.52 -11.19 -0.01
CA PRO A 189 14.09 -12.17 0.99
C PRO A 189 14.96 -13.43 0.94
N ASN A 190 15.11 -14.07 2.09
CA ASN A 190 15.79 -15.37 2.20
C ASN A 190 14.89 -16.48 1.66
N SER A 191 15.47 -17.64 1.32
CA SER A 191 14.69 -18.78 0.78
C SER A 191 13.67 -19.38 1.75
N VAL A 192 13.72 -19.00 3.03
CA VAL A 192 12.76 -19.40 4.06
C VAL A 192 11.54 -18.48 4.16
N ASP A 193 11.63 -17.27 3.59
CA ASP A 193 10.55 -16.29 3.62
C ASP A 193 9.43 -16.72 2.67
N ILE A 194 8.18 -16.49 3.06
CA ILE A 194 6.99 -16.89 2.29
C ILE A 194 6.31 -15.66 1.73
N LEU A 195 5.88 -15.75 0.47
CA LEU A 195 5.16 -14.69 -0.20
C LEU A 195 4.05 -15.23 -1.11
N GLN A 196 3.17 -14.35 -1.55
CA GLN A 196 2.18 -14.61 -2.59
C GLN A 196 2.30 -13.55 -3.67
N ARG A 197 2.34 -13.94 -4.94
CA ARG A 197 2.35 -13.01 -6.08
C ARG A 197 0.95 -12.82 -6.64
N GLY A 198 0.67 -11.67 -7.22
CA GLY A 198 -0.58 -11.41 -7.91
C GLY A 198 -0.49 -10.20 -8.81
N ILE A 199 -1.62 -9.87 -9.41
CA ILE A 199 -1.77 -8.65 -10.20
C ILE A 199 -2.55 -7.64 -9.39
N VAL A 200 -2.05 -6.41 -9.36
CA VAL A 200 -2.73 -5.30 -8.71
C VAL A 200 -4.04 -5.02 -9.42
N GLN A 201 -5.13 -5.14 -8.67
CA GLN A 201 -6.47 -4.88 -9.19
C GLN A 201 -6.76 -3.37 -9.26
N PRO A 202 -7.61 -2.93 -10.21
CA PRO A 202 -8.07 -1.55 -10.27
C PRO A 202 -8.68 -1.10 -8.93
N ALA A 203 -8.32 0.11 -8.46
CA ALA A 203 -9.12 0.82 -7.48
C ALA A 203 -8.78 2.32 -7.37
N PHE A 204 -9.60 3.05 -6.61
CA PHE A 204 -9.47 4.49 -6.39
C PHE A 204 -9.43 5.29 -7.68
N GLY A 205 -10.07 4.77 -8.73
CA GLY A 205 -10.03 5.35 -10.07
C GLY A 205 -8.75 5.07 -10.85
N HIS A 206 -7.86 4.21 -10.37
CA HIS A 206 -6.66 3.78 -11.07
C HIS A 206 -6.86 2.43 -11.75
N GLN A 207 -6.12 2.22 -12.84
CA GLN A 207 -6.23 1.01 -13.66
C GLN A 207 -5.57 -0.22 -13.04
N GLY A 208 -4.55 -0.06 -12.19
CA GLY A 208 -3.76 -1.17 -11.68
C GLY A 208 -2.96 -1.86 -12.80
N GLY A 209 -2.77 -3.16 -12.65
CA GLY A 209 -2.11 -4.04 -13.63
C GLY A 209 -0.61 -4.22 -13.44
N GLY A 210 0.00 -3.60 -12.43
CA GLY A 210 1.33 -3.99 -11.96
C GLY A 210 1.32 -5.36 -11.28
N ILE A 211 2.51 -5.91 -11.05
CA ILE A 211 2.70 -7.09 -10.22
C ILE A 211 2.77 -6.67 -8.75
N GLU A 212 2.10 -7.42 -7.88
CA GLU A 212 2.24 -7.30 -6.43
C GLU A 212 2.78 -8.59 -5.82
N ALA A 213 3.53 -8.43 -4.73
CA ALA A 213 3.97 -9.51 -3.86
C ALA A 213 3.63 -9.17 -2.41
N TYR A 214 2.93 -10.08 -1.74
CA TYR A 214 2.50 -9.95 -0.36
C TYR A 214 3.29 -10.87 0.56
N PHE A 215 3.85 -10.29 1.62
CA PHE A 215 4.61 -10.99 2.66
C PHE A 215 3.80 -11.02 3.96
N GLU A 216 3.05 -12.11 4.18
CA GLU A 216 2.19 -12.28 5.36
C GLU A 216 2.98 -12.15 6.67
N ASN A 217 4.14 -12.80 6.75
CA ASN A 217 5.02 -12.79 7.93
C ASN A 217 6.24 -11.88 7.75
N GLY A 218 6.14 -10.91 6.85
CA GLY A 218 7.23 -10.03 6.50
C GLY A 218 8.40 -10.81 5.90
N THR A 219 9.60 -10.32 6.17
CA THR A 219 10.85 -10.98 5.73
C THR A 219 11.78 -11.22 6.90
N SER A 220 12.77 -12.08 6.67
CA SER A 220 13.89 -12.28 7.56
C SER A 220 14.63 -10.96 7.84
N GLU A 221 15.32 -10.88 8.98
CA GLU A 221 16.18 -9.74 9.29
C GLU A 221 17.32 -9.59 8.27
N ASN A 222 17.76 -8.35 8.03
CA ASN A 222 18.82 -8.00 7.06
C ASN A 222 18.51 -8.31 5.59
N THR A 223 17.24 -8.33 5.21
CA THR A 223 16.79 -8.49 3.80
C THR A 223 16.62 -7.15 3.07
N LEU A 224 16.53 -6.02 3.79
CA LEU A 224 16.59 -4.68 3.20
C LEU A 224 18.02 -4.38 2.74
N ILE A 225 18.23 -4.32 1.43
CA ILE A 225 19.54 -4.09 0.81
C ILE A 225 19.84 -2.59 0.77
N THR A 226 18.93 -1.80 0.21
CA THR A 226 19.15 -0.36 0.01
C THR A 226 17.84 0.41 -0.09
N LYS A 227 17.90 1.68 0.28
CA LYS A 227 16.89 2.71 0.02
C LYS A 227 17.44 3.68 -1.03
N ARG A 228 16.62 4.05 -2.02
CA ARG A 228 16.97 5.06 -3.05
C ARG A 228 15.78 5.95 -3.33
N GLU A 229 16.05 7.08 -3.98
CA GLU A 229 14.98 7.84 -4.63
C GLU A 229 14.36 7.00 -5.75
N TYR A 230 13.04 7.14 -5.95
CA TYR A 230 12.33 6.43 -7.00
C TYR A 230 12.90 6.77 -8.39
N GLY A 231 13.18 5.74 -9.20
CA GLY A 231 13.76 5.89 -10.53
C GLY A 231 15.30 5.98 -10.57
N LYS A 232 15.99 5.82 -9.43
CA LYS A 232 17.46 5.87 -9.32
C LYS A 232 18.09 4.54 -8.84
#